data_AF-A0A942CYX1-F1
#
_entry.id   AF-A0A942CYX1-F1
#
_cell.length_a   1.000
_cell.length_b   1.000
_cell.length_c   1.000
_cell.angle_alpha   90.00
_cell.angle_beta   90.00
_cell.angle_gamma   90.00
#
_symmetry.space_group_name_H-M   'P 1'
#
loop_
_entity.id
_entity.type
_entity.pdbx_description
1 polymer ?
#
loop_
_entity_poly.entity_id
_entity_poly.type
_entity_poly.pdbx_seq_one_letter_code
_entity_poly.pdbx_strand_id
1 'polypeptide(L)'
;LNESWQIKRTLTQNISNNSLDEIYAAGMNAGALGGKLLGAGGGGFMLFFVPPERRRELRARLKNLLCVPFGFMNRGSQVVVNEPDEIYDKILSTERSEVYAPQAAAPVK
;
A
#
# COMPACT_ATOMS: atom_id res chain seq x y z
N LEU A 1 9.46 0.16 -12.59
CA LEU A 1 9.65 -0.24 -11.16
C LEU A 1 11.06 0.06 -10.68
N ASN A 2 12.11 -0.43 -11.35
CA ASN A 2 13.50 -0.14 -10.97
C ASN A 2 13.80 1.37 -10.94
N GLU A 3 13.46 2.11 -12.00
CA GLU A 3 13.66 3.57 -12.06
C GLU A 3 12.93 4.32 -10.94
N SER A 4 11.67 3.96 -10.67
CA SER A 4 10.88 4.56 -9.58
C SER A 4 11.51 4.31 -8.21
N TRP A 5 12.16 3.15 -8.01
CA TRP A 5 12.91 2.87 -6.79
C TRP A 5 14.18 3.72 -6.69
N GLN A 6 14.93 3.87 -7.79
CA GLN A 6 16.11 4.74 -7.80
C GLN A 6 15.74 6.20 -7.49
N ILE A 7 14.64 6.70 -8.05
CA ILE A 7 14.11 8.04 -7.73
C ILE A 7 13.69 8.12 -6.27
N LYS A 8 13.00 7.11 -5.72
CA LYS A 8 12.60 7.12 -4.30
C LYS A 8 13.82 7.19 -3.38
N ARG A 9 14.94 6.53 -3.73
CA ARG A 9 16.20 6.58 -2.95
C ARG A 9 16.84 7.98 -2.92
N THR A 10 16.60 8.83 -3.90
CA THR A 10 17.18 10.19 -3.92
C THR A 10 16.38 11.21 -3.12
N LEU A 11 15.14 10.89 -2.68
CA LEU A 11 14.26 11.84 -2.01
C LEU A 11 14.67 12.14 -0.56
N THR A 12 15.18 11.16 0.18
CA THR A 12 15.79 11.38 1.50
C THR A 12 16.69 10.22 1.88
N GLN A 13 17.75 10.51 2.65
CA GLN A 13 18.71 9.51 3.12
C GLN A 13 18.08 8.44 4.03
N ASN A 14 16.91 8.72 4.63
CA ASN A 14 16.22 7.78 5.53
C ASN A 14 15.35 6.74 4.80
N ILE A 15 15.23 6.79 3.46
CA ILE A 15 14.37 5.86 2.72
C ILE A 15 15.00 4.46 2.61
N SER A 16 16.32 4.37 2.47
CA SER A 16 17.05 3.11 2.35
C SER A 16 18.20 3.03 3.36
N ASN A 17 18.73 1.83 3.53
CA ASN A 17 19.94 1.55 4.31
C ASN A 17 20.69 0.38 3.64
N ASN A 18 21.89 0.07 4.12
CA ASN A 18 22.73 -0.98 3.51
C ASN A 18 22.01 -2.33 3.41
N SER A 19 21.25 -2.72 4.45
CA SER A 19 20.48 -3.97 4.44
C SER A 19 19.41 -3.97 3.36
N LEU A 20 18.66 -2.87 3.20
CA LEU A 20 17.64 -2.75 2.15
C LEU A 20 18.24 -2.74 0.75
N ASP A 21 19.38 -2.08 0.56
CA ASP A 21 20.08 -2.05 -0.72
C ASP A 21 20.64 -3.43 -1.09
N GLU A 22 21.17 -4.18 -0.12
CA GLU A 22 21.61 -5.58 -0.30
C GLU A 22 20.45 -6.50 -0.69
N ILE A 23 19.30 -6.38 -0.03
CA ILE A 23 18.08 -7.14 -0.35
C ILE A 23 17.62 -6.81 -1.77
N TYR A 24 17.61 -5.53 -2.13
CA TYR A 24 17.23 -5.09 -3.47
C TYR A 24 18.17 -5.69 -4.53
N ALA A 25 19.48 -5.57 -4.34
CA ALA A 25 20.49 -6.12 -5.24
C ALA A 25 20.38 -7.65 -5.36
N ALA A 26 20.18 -8.36 -4.24
CA ALA A 26 19.96 -9.80 -4.25
C ALA A 26 18.73 -10.20 -5.07
N GLY A 27 17.64 -9.42 -4.99
CA GLY A 27 16.44 -9.63 -5.80
C GLY A 27 16.66 -9.39 -7.29
N MET A 28 17.37 -8.32 -7.66
CA MET A 28 17.73 -8.02 -9.05
C MET A 28 18.61 -9.14 -9.64
N ASN A 29 19.62 -9.60 -8.91
CA ASN A 29 20.51 -10.68 -9.33
C ASN A 29 19.77 -12.01 -9.54
N ALA A 30 18.74 -12.28 -8.73
CA ALA A 30 17.86 -13.44 -8.88
C ALA A 30 16.75 -13.27 -9.93
N GLY A 31 16.74 -12.16 -10.67
CA GLY A 31 15.90 -11.97 -11.85
C GLY A 31 14.68 -11.11 -11.71
N ALA A 32 14.57 -10.36 -10.62
CA ALA A 32 13.59 -9.30 -10.58
C ALA A 32 13.86 -8.27 -11.69
N LEU A 33 12.80 -7.85 -12.37
CA LEU A 33 12.82 -6.71 -13.31
C LEU A 33 12.78 -5.37 -12.56
N GLY A 34 12.41 -5.41 -11.29
CA GLY A 34 12.45 -4.28 -10.38
C GLY A 34 11.80 -4.62 -9.05
N GLY A 35 11.98 -3.74 -8.07
CA GLY A 35 11.31 -3.85 -6.78
C GLY A 35 10.92 -2.49 -6.23
N LYS A 36 10.19 -2.50 -5.12
CA LYS A 36 9.76 -1.29 -4.41
C LYS A 36 9.61 -1.57 -2.93
N LEU A 37 10.22 -0.72 -2.11
CA LEU A 37 9.93 -0.67 -0.68
C LEU A 37 8.56 -0.02 -0.46
N LEU A 38 7.66 -0.79 0.15
CA LEU A 38 6.31 -0.36 0.50
C LEU A 38 6.33 0.44 1.80
N GLY A 39 5.48 1.48 1.89
CA GLY A 39 5.44 2.39 3.04
C GLY A 39 6.42 3.56 2.97
N ALA A 40 6.61 4.23 4.11
CA ALA A 40 7.35 5.49 4.22
C ALA A 40 8.86 5.34 3.93
N GLY A 41 9.48 4.23 4.30
CA GLY A 41 10.92 4.00 4.15
C GLY A 41 11.55 3.35 5.39
N GLY A 42 12.83 3.02 5.33
CA GLY A 42 13.62 2.54 6.48
C GLY A 42 13.39 1.07 6.89
N GLY A 43 12.32 0.43 6.43
CA GLY A 43 12.04 -0.99 6.68
C GLY A 43 10.65 -1.42 6.19
N GLY A 44 10.22 -2.62 6.58
CA GLY A 44 8.91 -3.17 6.24
C GLY A 44 8.95 -4.14 5.04
N PHE A 45 8.06 -3.95 4.06
CA PHE A 45 7.86 -4.89 2.96
C PHE A 45 8.59 -4.43 1.69
N MET A 46 9.42 -5.32 1.13
CA MET A 46 9.97 -5.16 -0.21
C MET A 46 9.16 -6.00 -1.21
N LEU A 47 8.58 -5.35 -2.21
CA LEU A 47 7.88 -6.00 -3.31
C LEU A 47 8.83 -6.16 -4.49
N PHE A 48 8.88 -7.34 -5.10
CA PHE A 48 9.63 -7.60 -6.34
C PHE A 48 8.69 -8.01 -7.47
N PHE A 49 8.94 -7.47 -8.66
CA PHE A 49 8.34 -7.89 -9.91
C PHE A 49 9.33 -8.78 -10.66
N VAL A 50 8.96 -10.04 -10.90
CA VAL A 50 9.85 -11.10 -11.39
C VAL A 50 9.10 -11.99 -12.38
N PRO A 51 9.73 -12.46 -13.46
CA PRO A 51 9.14 -13.45 -14.36
C PRO A 51 8.77 -14.73 -13.60
N PRO A 52 7.64 -15.40 -13.93
CA PRO A 52 7.18 -16.59 -13.21
C PRO A 52 8.25 -17.69 -13.06
N GLU A 53 9.03 -17.93 -14.10
CA GLU A 53 10.09 -18.93 -14.18
C GLU A 53 11.26 -18.65 -13.20
N ARG A 54 11.52 -17.39 -12.87
CA ARG A 54 12.58 -16.98 -11.92
C ARG A 54 12.07 -16.84 -10.49
N ARG A 55 10.76 -16.95 -10.24
CA ARG A 55 10.18 -16.78 -8.90
C ARG A 55 10.75 -17.75 -7.87
N ARG A 56 11.07 -18.99 -8.26
CA ARG A 56 11.69 -19.98 -7.37
C ARG A 56 13.11 -19.57 -6.97
N GLU A 57 13.90 -19.09 -7.93
CA GLU A 57 15.27 -18.61 -7.72
C GLU A 57 15.27 -17.40 -6.77
N LEU A 58 14.39 -16.43 -7.00
CA LEU A 58 14.20 -15.27 -6.14
C LEU A 58 13.87 -15.66 -4.69
N ARG A 59 12.92 -16.59 -4.50
CA ARG A 59 12.56 -17.10 -3.17
C ARG A 59 13.72 -17.79 -2.48
N ALA A 60 14.50 -18.59 -3.21
CA ALA A 60 15.68 -19.25 -2.67
C ALA A 60 16.77 -18.25 -2.27
N ARG A 61 17.00 -17.21 -3.08
CA ARG A 61 17.99 -16.16 -2.81
C ARG A 61 17.64 -15.33 -1.59
N LEU A 62 16.35 -15.07 -1.36
CA LEU A 62 15.82 -14.27 -0.26
C LEU A 62 15.25 -15.13 0.88
N LYS A 63 15.64 -16.40 0.99
CA LYS A 63 15.07 -17.39 1.95
C LYS A 63 15.18 -17.00 3.42
N ASN A 64 16.12 -16.10 3.76
CA ASN A 64 16.32 -15.61 5.13
C ASN A 64 15.32 -14.50 5.51
N LEU A 65 14.47 -14.06 4.58
CA LEU A 65 13.42 -13.07 4.81
C LEU A 65 12.05 -13.76 4.85
N LEU A 66 11.10 -13.14 5.54
CA LEU A 66 9.71 -13.60 5.56
C LEU A 66 9.05 -13.36 4.20
N CYS A 67 8.65 -14.43 3.51
CA CYS A 67 7.85 -14.36 2.29
C CYS A 67 6.36 -14.33 2.64
N VAL A 68 5.71 -13.17 2.47
CA VAL A 68 4.27 -13.02 2.74
C VAL A 68 3.47 -13.24 1.45
N PRO A 69 2.62 -14.27 1.38
CA PRO A 69 1.69 -14.44 0.27
C PRO A 69 0.64 -13.32 0.31
N PHE A 70 0.39 -12.68 -0.83
CA PHE A 70 -0.62 -11.61 -0.96
C PHE A 70 -1.39 -11.75 -2.26
N GLY A 71 -2.58 -11.15 -2.30
CA GLY A 71 -3.41 -11.02 -3.49
C GLY A 71 -4.04 -9.64 -3.54
N PHE A 72 -4.47 -9.23 -4.74
CA PHE A 72 -5.23 -8.00 -4.88
C PHE A 72 -6.66 -8.22 -4.41
N MET A 73 -7.20 -7.25 -3.68
CA MET A 73 -8.59 -7.23 -3.26
C MET A 73 -9.29 -6.04 -3.91
N ASN A 74 -10.47 -6.29 -4.47
CA ASN A 74 -11.32 -5.25 -5.05
C ASN A 74 -12.31 -4.66 -4.02
N ARG A 75 -12.28 -5.15 -2.78
CA ARG A 75 -13.13 -4.71 -1.67
C ARG A 75 -12.28 -3.98 -0.63
N GLY A 76 -12.71 -2.79 -0.24
CA GLY A 76 -12.13 -2.01 0.86
C GLY A 76 -12.67 -2.45 2.23
N SER A 77 -12.64 -1.52 3.20
CA SER A 77 -13.20 -1.75 4.54
C SER A 77 -14.70 -2.07 4.48
N GLN A 78 -15.15 -2.99 5.33
CA GLN A 78 -16.56 -3.43 5.38
C GLN A 78 -17.03 -3.56 6.82
N VAL A 79 -18.26 -3.10 7.04
CA VAL A 79 -19.00 -3.37 8.27
C VAL A 79 -19.57 -4.78 8.16
N VAL A 80 -19.14 -5.66 9.07
CA VAL A 80 -19.57 -7.08 9.09
C VAL A 80 -20.89 -7.23 9.87
N VAL A 81 -21.12 -6.36 10.85
CA VAL A 81 -22.34 -6.32 11.67
C VAL A 81 -22.75 -4.86 11.83
N ASN A 82 -24.00 -4.56 11.52
CA ASN A 82 -24.63 -3.28 11.80
C ASN A 82 -25.95 -3.57 12.52
N GLU A 83 -26.01 -3.31 13.82
CA GLU A 83 -27.21 -3.42 14.65
C GLU A 83 -27.61 -2.01 15.10
N PRO A 84 -28.32 -1.27 14.24
CA PRO A 84 -28.70 0.09 14.57
C PRO A 84 -29.84 0.11 15.59
N ASP A 85 -29.70 0.91 16.66
CA ASP A 85 -30.83 1.34 17.47
C ASP A 85 -31.65 2.35 16.65
N GLU A 86 -32.90 2.01 16.31
CA GLU A 86 -33.76 2.82 15.41
C GLU A 86 -33.84 4.31 15.79
N ILE A 87 -33.76 4.63 17.09
CA ILE A 87 -33.82 6.00 17.59
C ILE A 87 -32.51 6.75 17.35
N TYR A 88 -31.37 6.13 17.67
CA TYR A 88 -30.05 6.76 17.52
C TYR A 88 -29.68 6.95 16.04
N ASP A 89 -29.97 5.97 15.20
CA ASP A 89 -29.67 6.03 13.78
C ASP A 89 -30.50 7.11 13.06
N LYS A 90 -31.76 7.31 13.47
CA LYS A 90 -32.59 8.40 12.94
C LYS A 90 -31.99 9.75 13.27
N ILE A 91 -31.61 9.99 14.54
CA ILE A 91 -31.02 11.25 14.98
C ILE A 91 -29.71 11.53 14.21
N LEU A 92 -28.80 10.55 14.14
CA LEU A 92 -27.52 10.71 13.41
C LEU A 92 -27.70 10.86 11.90
N SER A 93 -28.76 10.29 11.32
CA SER A 93 -29.09 10.50 9.90
C SER A 93 -29.59 11.93 9.66
N THR A 94 -30.47 12.44 10.54
CA THR A 94 -30.99 13.81 10.48
C THR A 94 -29.88 14.83 10.67
N GLU A 95 -29.05 14.69 11.70
CA GLU A 95 -27.93 15.60 11.98
C GLU A 95 -26.93 15.64 10.81
N ARG A 96 -26.57 14.49 10.23
CA ARG A 96 -25.69 14.46 9.04
C ARG A 96 -26.32 15.13 7.83
N SER A 97 -27.61 14.93 7.61
CA SER A 97 -28.31 15.60 6.50
C SER A 97 -28.36 17.11 6.68
N GLU A 98 -28.47 17.62 7.91
CA GLU A 98 -28.42 19.06 8.20
C GLU A 98 -27.01 19.65 8.03
N VAL A 99 -25.98 18.98 8.54
CA VAL A 99 -24.59 19.44 8.47
C VAL A 99 -24.04 19.40 7.04
N TYR A 100 -24.39 18.36 6.27
CA TYR A 100 -23.89 18.15 4.90
C TYR A 100 -24.90 18.52 3.81
N ALA A 101 -26.00 19.20 4.15
CA ALA A 101 -26.92 19.75 3.15
C ALA A 101 -26.13 20.67 2.20
N PRO A 102 -26.27 20.52 0.87
CA PRO A 102 -25.61 21.44 -0.06
C PRO A 102 -26.13 22.85 0.21
N GLN A 103 -25.25 23.76 0.66
CA GLN A 103 -25.58 25.19 0.73
C GLN A 103 -25.98 25.62 -0.68
N ALA A 104 -27.23 26.04 -0.85
CA ALA A 104 -27.73 26.55 -2.12
C ALA A 104 -26.76 27.62 -2.63
N ALA A 105 -26.18 27.39 -3.81
CA ALA A 105 -25.29 28.34 -4.45
C ALA A 105 -25.99 29.71 -4.49
N ALA A 106 -25.39 30.70 -3.82
CA ALA A 106 -25.91 32.05 -3.82
C ALA A 106 -26.05 32.54 -5.27
N PRO A 107 -27.19 33.15 -5.65
CA PRO A 107 -27.38 33.61 -7.02
C PRO A 107 -26.32 34.66 -7.35
N VAL A 108 -25.48 34.36 -8.32
CA VAL A 108 -24.53 35.31 -8.90
C VAL A 108 -25.35 36.39 -9.60
N LYS A 109 -25.22 37.63 -9.12
CA LYS A 109 -25.81 38.83 -9.76
C LYS A 109 -25.16 39.10 -11.12
#